data_AF-A0A653SNX0-F1
#
_entry.id   AF-A0A653SNX0-F1
#
_cell.length_a   1.000
_cell.length_b   1.000
_cell.length_c   1.000
_cell.angle_alpha   90.00
_cell.angle_beta   90.00
_cell.angle_gamma   90.00
#
_symmetry.space_group_name_H-M   'P 1'
#
loop_
_entity.id
_entity.type
_entity.pdbx_description
1 polymer ?
#
loop_
_entity_poly.entity_id
_entity_poly.type
_entity_poly.pdbx_seq_one_letter_code
_entity_poly.pdbx_strand_id
1 'polypeptide(L)'
;MSDPKANSSNASTKVEIFTDGACKGNPGTGGWGALLVSGGHEKEIFGGEPNTTNNRMELRAVIEALGVLNRPCEVVLHTDSQYVQKGISEWIHGWKARGWKTSTKEPVKNDDLWKALDLAQQQHAVEWRWVRGHNGHPGNERADVLANRGAASVRR
;
A
#
# COMPACT_ATOMS: atom_id res chain seq x y z
N MET A 1 -9.19 49.75 15.65
CA MET A 1 -8.34 49.06 14.67
C MET A 1 -7.60 47.96 15.40
N SER A 2 -8.20 46.78 15.48
CA SER A 2 -7.54 45.60 16.07
C SER A 2 -8.18 44.34 15.49
N ASP A 3 -7.71 43.90 14.33
CA ASP A 3 -7.95 42.54 13.85
C ASP A 3 -6.78 41.64 14.32
N PRO A 4 -7.03 40.55 15.06
CA PRO A 4 -6.02 39.53 15.27
C PRO A 4 -6.23 38.34 14.31
N LYS A 5 -5.31 38.25 13.35
CA LYS A 5 -4.66 37.03 12.84
C LYS A 5 -5.55 35.84 12.46
N ALA A 6 -5.91 35.78 11.18
CA ALA A 6 -6.04 34.50 10.47
C ALA A 6 -4.67 34.08 9.92
N ASN A 7 -4.12 32.96 10.41
CA ASN A 7 -3.61 31.84 9.61
C ASN A 7 -2.83 30.86 10.49
N SER A 8 -3.43 29.69 10.73
CA SER A 8 -2.68 28.46 11.02
C SER A 8 -3.12 27.44 9.98
N SER A 9 -2.60 27.57 8.76
CA SER A 9 -2.67 26.50 7.78
C SER A 9 -1.77 25.38 8.29
N ASN A 10 -2.35 24.36 8.91
CA ASN A 10 -1.68 23.07 9.11
C ASN A 10 -1.30 22.55 7.73
N ALA A 11 -0.06 22.77 7.31
CA ALA A 11 0.46 22.17 6.08
C ALA A 11 0.49 20.66 6.31
N SER A 12 -0.44 19.94 5.68
CA SER A 12 -0.45 18.49 5.78
C SER A 12 0.85 17.95 5.16
N THR A 13 1.46 16.94 5.80
CA THR A 13 2.70 16.36 5.30
C THR A 13 2.39 15.57 4.03
N LYS A 14 2.99 15.97 2.90
CA LYS A 14 2.90 15.23 1.64
C LYS A 14 3.91 14.10 1.61
N VAL A 15 3.46 12.90 1.26
CA VAL A 15 4.28 11.69 1.16
C VAL A 15 3.99 10.99 -0.16
N GLU A 16 5.02 10.75 -0.96
CA GLU A 16 4.94 9.83 -2.09
C GLU A 16 5.33 8.44 -1.61
N ILE A 17 4.52 7.43 -1.95
CA ILE A 17 4.76 6.04 -1.59
C ILE A 17 4.76 5.20 -2.85
N PHE A 18 5.76 4.35 -3.02
CA PHE A 18 5.85 3.36 -4.09
C PHE A 18 5.84 1.98 -3.45
N THR A 19 5.04 1.07 -3.99
CA THR A 19 4.83 -0.26 -3.41
C THR A 19 4.90 -1.35 -4.46
N ASP A 20 5.43 -2.50 -4.07
CA ASP A 20 5.43 -3.71 -4.90
C ASP A 20 5.42 -4.99 -4.03
N GLY A 21 4.96 -6.08 -4.64
CA GLY A 21 4.93 -7.42 -4.06
C GLY A 21 5.42 -8.46 -5.06
N ALA A 22 6.30 -9.35 -4.58
CA ALA A 22 6.89 -10.42 -5.39
C ALA A 22 6.67 -11.78 -4.73
N CYS A 23 6.47 -12.82 -5.54
CA CYS A 23 6.33 -14.19 -5.05
C CYS A 23 7.01 -15.22 -5.98
N LYS A 24 7.85 -16.09 -5.39
CA LYS A 24 8.51 -17.20 -6.09
C LYS A 24 7.65 -18.45 -5.97
N GLY A 25 6.79 -18.67 -6.96
CA GLY A 25 5.66 -19.61 -6.89
C GLY A 25 4.41 -18.90 -6.36
N ASN A 26 3.21 -19.39 -6.70
CA ASN A 26 1.96 -18.74 -6.30
C ASN A 26 0.87 -19.78 -5.94
N PRO A 27 0.86 -20.32 -4.71
CA PRO A 27 1.60 -19.83 -3.53
C PRO A 27 3.08 -20.24 -3.50
N GLY A 28 3.87 -19.50 -2.72
CA GLY A 28 5.31 -19.71 -2.54
C GLY A 28 5.95 -18.69 -1.61
N THR A 29 7.29 -18.66 -1.57
CA THR A 29 8.01 -17.65 -0.79
C THR A 29 7.83 -16.28 -1.44
N GLY A 30 7.30 -15.32 -0.69
CA GLY A 30 7.04 -13.97 -1.19
C GLY A 30 7.61 -12.89 -0.30
N GLY A 31 7.69 -11.69 -0.87
CA GLY A 31 8.13 -10.49 -0.20
C GLY A 31 7.40 -9.26 -0.70
N TRP A 32 7.39 -8.25 0.14
CA TRP A 32 6.78 -6.95 -0.12
C TRP A 32 7.82 -5.86 0.12
N GLY A 33 7.70 -4.76 -0.61
CA GLY A 33 8.62 -3.64 -0.54
C GLY A 33 7.90 -2.31 -0.70
N ALA A 34 8.36 -1.29 0.02
CA ALA A 34 7.88 0.06 -0.18
C ALA A 34 8.98 1.12 0.01
N LEU A 35 8.93 2.14 -0.84
CA LEU A 35 9.72 3.36 -0.74
C LEU A 35 8.78 4.50 -0.38
N LEU A 36 9.09 5.25 0.68
CA LEU A 36 8.37 6.45 1.10
C LEU A 36 9.29 7.66 0.93
N VAL A 37 8.78 8.74 0.34
CA VAL A 37 9.52 9.98 0.07
C VAL A 37 8.75 11.18 0.60
N SER A 38 9.38 12.00 1.44
CA SER A 38 8.78 13.24 1.95
C SER A 38 9.85 14.30 2.22
N GLY A 39 9.69 15.50 1.66
CA GLY A 39 10.57 16.64 1.92
C GLY A 39 12.07 16.38 1.66
N GLY A 40 12.39 15.51 0.69
CA GLY A 40 13.78 15.11 0.39
C GLY A 40 14.33 13.97 1.26
N HIS A 41 13.55 13.46 2.20
CA HIS A 41 13.88 12.26 2.97
C HIS A 41 13.25 11.03 2.33
N GLU A 42 14.02 9.94 2.30
CA GLU A 42 13.55 8.64 1.83
C GLU A 42 13.56 7.62 2.97
N LYS A 43 12.58 6.71 2.96
CA LYS A 43 12.52 5.56 3.85
C LYS A 43 12.16 4.32 3.04
N GLU A 44 13.00 3.30 3.14
CA GLU A 44 12.77 1.99 2.56
C GLU A 44 12.32 1.01 3.63
N ILE A 45 11.28 0.22 3.33
CA ILE A 45 10.80 -0.87 4.17
C ILE A 45 10.53 -2.10 3.32
N PHE A 46 10.76 -3.29 3.89
CA PHE A 46 10.49 -4.55 3.23
C PHE A 46 10.27 -5.66 4.26
N GLY A 47 9.65 -6.74 3.81
CA GLY A 47 9.47 -7.96 4.60
C GLY A 47 9.08 -9.13 3.71
N GLY A 48 8.94 -10.32 4.27
CA GLY A 48 8.51 -11.48 3.49
C GLY A 48 7.87 -12.59 4.31
N GLU A 49 7.26 -13.53 3.59
CA GLU A 49 6.55 -14.68 4.13
C GLU A 49 6.94 -15.97 3.38
N PRO A 50 7.11 -17.12 4.08
CA PRO A 50 7.65 -18.33 3.47
C PRO A 50 6.64 -19.00 2.51
N ASN A 51 5.34 -18.81 2.77
CA ASN A 51 4.25 -19.37 1.99
C ASN A 51 3.10 -18.36 1.89
N THR A 52 3.07 -17.61 0.79
CA THR A 52 2.11 -16.53 0.54
C THR A 52 1.77 -16.48 -0.96
N THR A 53 1.10 -15.43 -1.42
CA THR A 53 0.78 -15.20 -2.84
C THR A 53 1.20 -13.80 -3.26
N ASN A 54 1.32 -13.55 -4.57
CA ASN A 54 1.66 -12.21 -5.07
C ASN A 54 0.68 -11.14 -4.56
N ASN A 55 -0.61 -11.39 -4.72
CA ASN A 55 -1.68 -10.48 -4.29
C ASN A 55 -1.63 -10.13 -2.79
N ARG A 56 -1.22 -11.09 -1.94
CA ARG A 56 -1.06 -10.82 -0.50
C ARG A 56 0.13 -9.91 -0.24
N MET A 57 1.23 -10.10 -0.94
CA MET A 57 2.43 -9.25 -0.82
C MET A 57 2.20 -7.85 -1.35
N GLU A 58 1.49 -7.70 -2.47
CA GLU A 58 1.07 -6.39 -2.99
C GLU A 58 0.20 -5.63 -1.96
N LEU A 59 -0.78 -6.30 -1.36
CA LEU A 59 -1.59 -5.69 -0.29
C LEU A 59 -0.76 -5.35 0.94
N ARG A 60 0.15 -6.25 1.34
CA ARG A 60 0.99 -6.04 2.53
C ARG A 60 1.91 -4.85 2.37
N ALA A 61 2.50 -4.64 1.19
CA ALA A 61 3.34 -3.49 0.88
C ALA A 61 2.62 -2.17 1.19
N VAL A 62 1.36 -2.06 0.75
CA VAL A 62 0.53 -0.88 0.97
C VAL A 62 0.17 -0.69 2.45
N ILE A 63 -0.25 -1.76 3.12
CA ILE A 63 -0.63 -1.71 4.54
C ILE A 63 0.54 -1.25 5.40
N GLU A 64 1.72 -1.82 5.18
CA GLU A 64 2.92 -1.51 5.95
C GLU A 64 3.43 -0.10 5.66
N ALA A 65 3.35 0.35 4.40
CA ALA A 65 3.74 1.70 4.03
C ALA A 65 2.85 2.77 4.68
N LEU A 66 1.53 2.57 4.66
CA LEU A 66 0.60 3.48 5.35
C LEU A 66 0.77 3.40 6.88
N GLY A 67 0.96 2.20 7.43
CA GLY A 67 1.11 1.98 8.88
C GLY A 67 2.37 2.61 9.48
N VAL A 68 3.39 2.92 8.67
CA VAL A 68 4.60 3.64 9.13
C VAL A 68 4.33 5.12 9.40
N LEU A 69 3.28 5.70 8.82
CA LEU A 69 2.94 7.11 9.01
C LEU A 69 2.28 7.31 10.38
N ASN A 70 2.93 8.09 11.25
CA ASN A 70 2.49 8.30 12.64
C ASN A 70 1.48 9.43 12.84
N ARG A 71 1.01 10.04 11.74
CA ARG A 71 0.04 11.13 11.73
C ARG A 71 -0.71 11.15 10.38
N PRO A 72 -1.87 11.81 10.30
CA PRO A 72 -2.55 12.03 9.03
C PRO A 72 -1.65 12.76 8.01
N CYS A 73 -1.66 12.28 6.77
CA CYS A 73 -0.81 12.78 5.67
C CYS A 73 -1.64 12.86 4.38
N GLU A 74 -1.20 13.72 3.46
CA GLU A 74 -1.57 13.65 2.04
C GLU A 74 -0.62 12.65 1.37
N VAL A 75 -1.16 11.52 0.91
CA VAL A 75 -0.37 10.43 0.35
C VAL A 75 -0.66 10.31 -1.13
N VAL A 76 0.39 10.28 -1.95
CA VAL A 76 0.29 9.82 -3.34
C VAL A 76 0.89 8.42 -3.39
N LEU A 77 0.05 7.41 -3.58
CA LEU A 77 0.46 6.01 -3.56
C LEU A 77 0.52 5.44 -4.97
N HIS A 78 1.72 5.04 -5.37
CA HIS A 78 2.04 4.39 -6.63
C HIS A 78 2.10 2.86 -6.44
N THR A 79 1.36 2.15 -7.29
CA THR A 79 1.38 0.68 -7.38
C THR A 79 1.15 0.26 -8.82
N ASP A 80 1.78 -0.82 -9.26
CA ASP A 80 1.47 -1.46 -10.54
C ASP A 80 0.49 -2.63 -10.40
N SER A 81 0.14 -3.00 -9.17
CA SER A 81 -0.85 -4.04 -8.88
C SER A 81 -2.24 -3.63 -9.36
N GLN A 82 -2.72 -4.33 -10.39
CA GLN A 82 -4.12 -4.24 -10.80
C GLN A 82 -5.06 -4.79 -9.72
N TYR A 83 -4.58 -5.72 -8.88
CA TYR A 83 -5.39 -6.30 -7.80
C TYR A 83 -5.68 -5.27 -6.71
N VAL A 84 -4.66 -4.52 -6.29
CA VAL A 84 -4.80 -3.40 -5.36
C VAL A 84 -5.65 -2.29 -5.98
N GLN A 85 -5.30 -1.87 -7.21
CA GLN A 85 -6.00 -0.78 -7.90
C GLN A 85 -7.51 -1.05 -8.01
N LYS A 86 -7.91 -2.19 -8.58
CA LYS A 86 -9.32 -2.53 -8.74
C LYS A 86 -10.02 -2.75 -7.40
N GLY A 87 -9.32 -3.34 -6.44
CA GLY A 87 -9.92 -3.57 -5.13
C GLY A 87 -10.27 -2.27 -4.43
N ILE A 88 -9.39 -1.27 -4.46
CA ILE A 88 -9.68 0.05 -3.90
C ILE A 88 -10.73 0.82 -4.72
N SER A 89 -10.62 0.84 -6.05
CA SER A 89 -11.47 1.71 -6.87
C SER A 89 -12.86 1.14 -7.14
N GLU A 90 -13.02 -0.18 -7.14
CA GLU A 90 -14.26 -0.84 -7.58
C GLU A 90 -14.87 -1.74 -6.51
N TRP A 91 -14.07 -2.59 -5.85
CA TRP A 91 -14.64 -3.73 -5.12
C TRP A 91 -14.91 -3.44 -3.64
N ILE A 92 -14.06 -2.67 -2.99
CA ILE A 92 -14.06 -2.50 -1.53
C ILE A 92 -15.37 -1.92 -1.01
N HIS A 93 -15.98 -0.99 -1.73
CA HIS A 93 -17.27 -0.40 -1.35
C HIS A 93 -18.39 -1.45 -1.32
N GLY A 94 -18.44 -2.29 -2.35
CA GLY A 94 -19.41 -3.38 -2.44
C GLY A 94 -19.16 -4.48 -1.39
N TRP A 95 -17.90 -4.79 -1.08
CA TRP A 95 -17.57 -5.73 -0.02
C TRP A 95 -17.95 -5.20 1.36
N LYS A 96 -17.66 -3.94 1.67
CA LYS A 96 -18.06 -3.31 2.94
C LYS A 96 -19.57 -3.32 3.12
N ALA A 97 -20.33 -2.94 2.09
CA ALA A 97 -21.80 -2.98 2.12
C ALA A 97 -22.37 -4.39 2.34
N ARG A 98 -21.66 -5.44 1.91
CA ARG A 98 -22.05 -6.85 2.08
C ARG A 98 -21.40 -7.53 3.30
N GLY A 99 -20.78 -6.77 4.21
CA GLY A 99 -20.12 -7.32 5.39
C GLY A 99 -18.93 -8.22 5.07
N TRP A 100 -18.14 -7.84 4.05
CA TRP A 100 -16.94 -8.56 3.57
C TRP A 100 -17.21 -9.96 3.02
N LYS A 101 -18.36 -10.11 2.34
CA LYS A 101 -18.78 -11.36 1.68
C LYS A 101 -18.98 -11.19 0.18
N THR A 102 -18.74 -12.27 -0.56
CA THR A 102 -19.02 -12.39 -1.99
C THR A 102 -20.53 -12.55 -2.25
N SER A 103 -20.93 -12.56 -3.52
CA SER A 103 -22.32 -12.85 -3.92
C SER A 103 -22.79 -14.26 -3.50
N THR A 104 -21.85 -15.20 -3.33
CA THR A 104 -22.12 -16.56 -2.85
C THR A 104 -22.11 -16.68 -1.32
N LYS A 105 -22.04 -15.55 -0.59
CA LYS A 105 -21.99 -15.45 0.89
C LYS A 105 -20.71 -16.00 1.53
N GLU A 106 -19.70 -16.33 0.74
CA GLU A 106 -18.38 -16.71 1.23
C GLU A 106 -17.57 -15.46 1.63
N PRO A 107 -16.59 -15.57 2.53
CA PRO A 107 -15.64 -14.50 2.80
C PRO A 107 -14.92 -14.05 1.52
N VAL A 108 -14.66 -12.75 1.40
CA VAL A 108 -13.82 -12.22 0.32
C VAL A 108 -12.42 -12.81 0.43
N LYS A 109 -11.81 -13.17 -0.70
CA LYS A 109 -10.42 -13.64 -0.71
C LYS A 109 -9.50 -12.54 -0.18
N ASN A 110 -8.62 -12.88 0.76
CA ASN A 110 -7.74 -11.94 1.48
C ASN A 110 -8.50 -10.87 2.27
N ASP A 111 -9.68 -11.18 2.81
CA ASP A 111 -10.48 -10.23 3.59
C ASP A 111 -9.72 -9.67 4.81
N ASP A 112 -8.84 -10.49 5.40
CA ASP A 112 -7.93 -10.10 6.48
C ASP A 112 -7.09 -8.87 6.10
N LEU A 113 -6.44 -8.91 4.93
CA LEU A 113 -5.60 -7.82 4.44
C LEU A 113 -6.42 -6.66 3.91
N TRP A 114 -7.55 -6.91 3.24
CA TRP A 114 -8.41 -5.83 2.76
C TRP A 114 -9.01 -5.00 3.90
N LYS A 115 -9.42 -5.63 4.99
CA LYS A 115 -9.88 -4.94 6.20
C LYS A 115 -8.76 -4.10 6.82
N ALA A 116 -7.55 -4.65 6.90
CA ALA A 116 -6.39 -3.92 7.42
C ALA A 116 -6.05 -2.70 6.53
N LEU A 117 -6.08 -2.87 5.21
CA LEU A 117 -5.85 -1.79 4.24
C LEU A 117 -6.93 -0.72 4.34
N ASP A 118 -8.21 -1.10 4.46
CA ASP A 118 -9.32 -0.16 4.63
C ASP A 118 -9.17 0.71 5.88
N LEU A 119 -8.69 0.13 6.99
CA LEU A 119 -8.42 0.86 8.22
C LEU A 119 -7.19 1.76 8.10
N ALA A 120 -6.12 1.28 7.46
CA ALA A 120 -4.90 2.06 7.28
C ALA A 120 -5.13 3.30 6.41
N GLN A 121 -5.85 3.16 5.30
CA GLN A 121 -6.09 4.30 4.40
C GLN A 121 -6.96 5.40 5.02
N GLN A 122 -7.87 5.05 5.95
CA GLN A 122 -8.81 6.02 6.54
C GLN A 122 -8.11 7.10 7.38
N GLN A 123 -6.87 6.87 7.80
CA GLN A 123 -6.07 7.83 8.57
C GLN A 123 -5.43 8.90 7.68
N HIS A 124 -5.46 8.74 6.36
CA HIS A 124 -4.75 9.59 5.40
C HIS A 124 -5.66 10.04 4.26
N ALA A 125 -5.29 11.14 3.61
CA ALA A 125 -5.88 11.52 2.32
C ALA A 125 -5.06 10.85 1.22
N VAL A 126 -5.50 9.68 0.73
CA VAL A 126 -4.75 8.87 -0.24
C VAL A 126 -5.23 9.11 -1.66
N GLU A 127 -4.35 9.60 -2.52
CA GLU A 127 -4.47 9.59 -3.98
C GLU A 127 -3.81 8.32 -4.52
N TRP A 128 -4.57 7.50 -5.25
CA TRP A 128 -4.08 6.25 -5.83
C TRP A 128 -3.64 6.45 -7.27
N ARG A 129 -2.39 6.08 -7.58
CA ARG A 129 -1.80 6.14 -8.91
C ARG A 129 -1.39 4.76 -9.37
N TRP A 130 -2.15 4.22 -10.31
CA TRP A 130 -1.75 3.00 -10.99
C TRP A 130 -0.72 3.30 -12.08
N VAL A 131 0.39 2.57 -12.06
CA VAL A 131 1.39 2.61 -13.12
C VAL A 131 1.42 1.28 -13.87
N ARG A 132 1.75 1.32 -15.17
CA ARG A 132 1.76 0.10 -15.99
C ARG A 132 3.10 -0.62 -15.82
N GLY A 133 3.18 -1.50 -14.83
CA GLY A 133 4.40 -2.26 -14.47
C GLY A 133 5.50 -1.38 -13.86
N HIS A 134 6.61 -1.98 -13.48
CA HIS A 134 7.72 -1.26 -12.85
C HIS A 134 8.70 -0.56 -13.83
N ASN A 135 8.76 -0.97 -15.11
CA ASN A 135 9.77 -0.47 -16.04
C ASN A 135 9.55 1.02 -16.40
N GLY A 136 10.53 1.87 -16.06
CA GLY A 136 10.49 3.31 -16.35
C GLY A 136 9.94 4.18 -15.22
N HIS A 137 9.69 3.59 -14.04
CA HIS A 137 9.28 4.31 -12.84
C HIS A 137 10.27 4.04 -11.70
N PRO A 138 11.30 4.89 -11.50
CA PRO A 138 12.39 4.62 -10.56
C PRO A 138 11.93 4.27 -9.13
N GLY A 139 10.83 4.85 -8.65
CA GLY A 139 10.26 4.51 -7.34
C GLY A 139 9.67 3.10 -7.29
N ASN A 140 8.97 2.67 -8.33
CA ASN A 140 8.45 1.30 -8.44
C ASN A 140 9.57 0.28 -8.65
N GLU A 141 10.59 0.59 -9.45
CA GLU A 141 11.76 -0.29 -9.61
C GLU A 141 12.47 -0.52 -8.26
N ARG A 142 12.58 0.52 -7.43
CA ARG A 142 13.10 0.38 -6.06
C ARG A 142 12.18 -0.46 -5.17
N ALA A 143 10.86 -0.29 -5.29
CA ALA A 143 9.91 -1.11 -4.55
C ALA A 143 9.98 -2.60 -4.96
N ASP A 144 10.15 -2.92 -6.25
CA ASP A 144 10.37 -4.30 -6.74
C ASP A 144 11.64 -4.91 -6.14
N VAL A 145 12.75 -4.16 -6.14
CA VAL A 145 14.02 -4.60 -5.54
C VAL A 145 13.83 -4.90 -4.04
N LEU A 146 13.08 -4.04 -3.33
CA LEU A 146 12.75 -4.23 -1.93
C LEU A 146 11.87 -5.46 -1.70
N ALA A 147 10.87 -5.71 -2.56
CA ALA A 147 10.01 -6.89 -2.49
C ALA A 147 10.81 -8.18 -2.69
N ASN A 148 11.70 -8.20 -3.69
CA ASN A 148 12.60 -9.33 -3.94
C ASN A 148 13.59 -9.55 -2.78
N ARG A 149 14.09 -8.48 -2.16
CA ARG A 149 14.91 -8.54 -0.94
C ARG A 149 14.11 -9.13 0.22
N GLY A 150 12.85 -8.73 0.37
CA GLY A 150 11.91 -9.31 1.33
C GLY A 150 11.76 -10.81 1.17
N ALA A 151 11.50 -11.29 -0.06
CA ALA A 151 11.37 -12.71 -0.34
C ALA A 151 12.67 -13.49 -0.05
N ALA A 152 13.82 -12.89 -0.33
CA ALA A 152 15.12 -13.49 -0.04
C ALA A 152 15.41 -13.59 1.47
N SER A 153 14.93 -12.63 2.28
CA SER A 153 15.19 -12.59 3.72
C SER A 153 14.54 -13.75 4.51
N VAL A 154 13.56 -14.42 3.90
CA VAL A 154 12.79 -15.51 4.52
C VAL A 154 13.40 -16.88 4.25
N ARG A 155 14.25 -17.00 3.23
CA ARG A 155 14.97 -18.24 2.95
C ARG A 155 16.06 -18.43 4.02
N ARG A 156 15.80 -19.33 4.97
CA ARG A 156 16.81 -19.97 5.83
C ARG A 156 16.91 -21.45 5.47
#